data_AF-A0A0B6ZZT3-F1
#
_entry.id   AF-A0A0B6ZZT3-F1
#
_cell.length_a   1.000
_cell.length_b   1.000
_cell.length_c   1.000
_cell.angle_alpha   90.00
_cell.angle_beta   90.00
_cell.angle_gamma   90.00
#
_symmetry.space_group_name_H-M   'P 1'
#
loop_
_entity.id
_entity.type
_entity.pdbx_description
1 polymer ?
#
loop_
_entity_poly.entity_id
_entity_poly.type
_entity_poly.pdbx_seq_one_letter_code
_entity_poly.pdbx_strand_id
1 'polypeptide(L)'
;LLRLDLKGNNITYSPGDSISILCPNNTSEVDLLLRRLGQNARAHDTLTLSVLPDTTKRRAAIPSHVHPVSTLRHILTTCLNIREPPNKAFIRALIEHT
;
A
#
# COMPACT_ATOMS: atom_id res chain seq x y z
N LEU A 1 10.88 -18.93 17.95
CA LEU A 1 11.85 -19.03 16.84
C LEU A 1 11.09 -19.35 15.56
N LEU A 2 11.20 -18.53 14.52
CA LEU A 2 10.67 -18.81 13.18
C LEU A 2 11.74 -19.51 12.34
N ARG A 3 11.34 -20.49 11.52
CA ARG A 3 12.21 -21.18 10.58
C ARG A 3 11.60 -21.05 9.19
N LEU A 4 12.39 -20.59 8.23
CA LEU A 4 12.00 -20.47 6.82
C LEU A 4 12.65 -21.62 6.05
N ASP A 5 11.85 -22.38 5.30
CA ASP A 5 12.39 -23.38 4.38
C ASP A 5 12.79 -22.70 3.07
N LEU A 6 14.08 -22.72 2.76
CA LEU A 6 14.63 -22.12 1.54
C LEU A 6 14.92 -23.17 0.46
N LYS A 7 14.62 -24.46 0.70
CA LYS A 7 14.86 -25.52 -0.29
C LYS A 7 14.16 -25.20 -1.62
N GLY A 8 14.88 -25.37 -2.73
CA GLY A 8 14.38 -25.10 -4.08
C GLY A 8 14.40 -23.62 -4.48
N ASN A 9 14.80 -22.71 -3.59
CA ASN A 9 15.04 -21.30 -3.92
C ASN A 9 16.54 -21.05 -4.13
N ASN A 10 16.88 -20.16 -5.06
CA ASN A 10 18.27 -19.72 -5.27
C ASN A 10 18.69 -18.63 -4.26
N ILE A 11 18.35 -18.82 -2.98
CA ILE A 11 18.66 -17.87 -1.91
C ILE A 11 19.84 -18.42 -1.12
N THR A 12 20.97 -17.70 -1.19
CA THR A 12 22.14 -17.93 -0.35
C THR A 12 22.22 -16.85 0.73
N TYR A 13 22.70 -17.21 1.92
CA TYR A 13 22.91 -16.25 3.00
C TYR A 13 24.09 -16.67 3.86
N SER A 14 24.70 -15.70 4.53
CA SER A 14 25.77 -15.86 5.49
C SER A 14 25.34 -15.36 6.88
N PRO A 15 26.01 -15.80 7.96
CA PRO A 15 25.78 -15.24 9.29
C PRO A 15 25.98 -13.73 9.29
N GLY A 16 24.98 -12.98 9.76
CA GLY A 16 24.96 -11.52 9.76
C GLY A 16 24.11 -10.88 8.66
N ASP A 17 23.69 -11.65 7.65
CA ASP A 17 22.80 -11.15 6.60
C ASP A 17 21.41 -10.84 7.14
N SER A 18 20.75 -9.87 6.50
CA SER A 18 19.37 -9.48 6.80
C SER A 18 18.42 -9.94 5.69
N ILE A 19 17.25 -10.43 6.07
CA ILE A 19 16.14 -10.72 5.16
C ILE A 19 15.01 -9.74 5.40
N SER A 20 14.41 -9.22 4.33
CA SER A 20 13.18 -8.44 4.41
C SER A 20 11.97 -9.34 4.17
N ILE A 21 10.95 -9.22 5.01
CA ILE A 21 9.68 -9.94 4.85
C ILE A 21 8.63 -8.96 4.35
N LEU A 22 8.00 -9.29 3.22
CA LEU A 22 6.85 -8.53 2.71
C LEU A 22 5.61 -8.93 3.49
N CYS A 23 5.19 -8.06 4.42
CA CYS A 23 4.05 -8.31 5.29
C CYS A 23 2.80 -7.58 4.78
N PRO A 24 1.65 -8.26 4.66
CA PRO A 24 0.39 -7.58 4.44
C PRO A 24 -0.09 -6.85 5.70
N ASN A 25 -0.88 -5.80 5.52
CA ASN A 25 -1.64 -5.18 6.59
C ASN A 25 -2.71 -6.15 7.12
N ASN A 26 -3.14 -5.94 8.36
CA ASN A 26 -4.18 -6.74 8.98
C ASN A 26 -5.51 -6.57 8.21
N THR A 27 -6.12 -7.69 7.83
CA THR A 27 -7.39 -7.70 7.09
C THR A 27 -8.49 -6.90 7.78
N SER A 28 -8.59 -6.97 9.12
CA SER A 28 -9.63 -6.26 9.86
C SER A 28 -9.47 -4.73 9.78
N GLU A 29 -8.23 -4.25 9.69
CA GLU A 29 -7.91 -2.82 9.55
C GLU A 29 -8.15 -2.33 8.12
N VAL A 30 -7.78 -3.14 7.13
CA VAL A 30 -8.09 -2.88 5.72
C VAL A 30 -9.61 -2.80 5.54
N ASP A 31 -10.36 -3.73 6.11
CA ASP A 31 -11.83 -3.73 6.06
C ASP A 31 -12.44 -2.53 6.77
N LEU A 32 -11.90 -2.15 7.93
CA LEU A 32 -12.32 -0.94 8.66
C LEU A 32 -12.12 0.30 7.80
N LEU A 33 -10.96 0.44 7.17
CA LEU A 33 -10.64 1.60 6.34
C LEU A 33 -11.52 1.65 5.08
N LEU A 34 -11.70 0.52 4.40
CA LEU A 34 -12.60 0.40 3.23
C LEU A 34 -14.04 0.79 3.58
N ARG A 35 -14.55 0.34 4.73
CA ARG A 35 -15.88 0.73 5.23
C ARG A 35 -15.93 2.23 5.56
N ARG A 36 -14.92 2.74 6.26
CA ARG A 36 -14.85 4.17 6.65
C ARG A 36 -14.80 5.12 5.46
N LEU A 37 -14.20 4.68 4.35
CA LEU A 37 -14.12 5.40 3.08
C LEU A 37 -15.34 5.17 2.17
N GLY A 38 -16.29 4.31 2.57
CA GLY A 38 -17.47 3.96 1.76
C GLY A 38 -17.15 3.13 0.50
N GLN A 39 -15.96 2.53 0.41
CA GLN A 39 -15.49 1.82 -0.79
C GLN A 39 -15.57 0.29 -0.68
N ASN A 40 -16.15 -0.25 0.40
CA ASN A 40 -16.18 -1.70 0.64
C ASN A 40 -16.81 -2.49 -0.53
N ALA A 41 -17.88 -1.98 -1.14
CA ALA A 41 -18.57 -2.64 -2.25
C ALA A 41 -17.70 -2.73 -3.52
N ARG A 42 -16.75 -1.81 -3.70
CA ARG A 42 -15.88 -1.68 -4.88
C ARG A 42 -14.44 -2.09 -4.62
N ALA A 43 -14.17 -2.68 -3.45
CA ALA A 43 -12.81 -2.97 -2.99
C ALA A 43 -12.06 -3.94 -3.91
N HIS A 44 -12.80 -4.78 -4.64
CA HIS A 44 -12.30 -5.80 -5.56
C HIS A 44 -12.39 -5.39 -7.03
N ASP A 45 -12.95 -4.22 -7.34
CA ASP A 45 -12.98 -3.71 -8.71
C ASP A 45 -11.56 -3.41 -9.17
N THR A 46 -11.26 -3.78 -10.42
CA THR A 46 -10.02 -3.36 -11.07
C THR A 46 -10.04 -1.86 -11.29
N LEU A 47 -8.99 -1.18 -10.83
CA LEU A 47 -8.77 0.25 -11.04
C LEU A 47 -7.46 0.48 -11.80
N THR A 48 -7.44 1.57 -12.54
CA THR A 48 -6.24 2.07 -13.24
C THR A 48 -5.85 3.41 -12.64
N LEU A 49 -4.60 3.53 -12.22
CA LEU A 49 -4.01 4.78 -11.73
C LEU A 49 -3.40 5.54 -12.90
N SER A 50 -3.70 6.83 -12.98
CA SER A 50 -3.10 7.76 -13.93
C SER A 50 -2.83 9.09 -13.26
N VAL A 51 -1.87 9.85 -13.80
CA VAL A 51 -1.63 11.23 -13.36
C VAL A 51 -2.74 12.11 -13.91
N LEU A 52 -3.31 12.96 -13.05
CA LEU A 52 -4.32 13.93 -13.48
C LEU A 52 -3.70 14.93 -14.47
N PRO A 53 -4.32 15.15 -15.65
CA PRO A 53 -3.74 15.97 -16.71
C PRO A 53 -3.62 17.45 -16.33
N ASP A 54 -4.46 17.93 -15.42
CA ASP A 54 -4.56 19.30 -14.93
C ASP A 54 -3.79 19.53 -13.61
N THR A 55 -2.98 18.56 -13.17
CA THR A 55 -2.23 18.69 -11.91
C THR A 55 -1.19 19.81 -11.97
N THR A 56 -1.16 20.64 -10.93
CA THR A 56 -0.12 21.67 -10.74
C THR A 56 1.16 21.10 -10.12
N LYS A 57 1.14 19.82 -9.68
CA LYS A 57 2.30 19.15 -9.07
C LYS A 57 3.37 18.89 -10.12
N ARG A 58 4.51 19.58 -9.98
CA ARG A 58 5.69 19.35 -10.81
C ARG A 58 6.15 17.89 -10.69
N ARG A 59 6.44 17.26 -11.83
CA ARG A 59 6.91 15.85 -11.93
C ARG A 59 5.98 14.86 -11.22
N ALA A 60 4.66 15.06 -11.34
CA ALA A 60 3.69 14.09 -10.89
C ALA A 60 3.90 12.74 -11.61
N ALA A 61 3.96 11.67 -10.84
CA ALA A 61 4.13 10.31 -11.32
C ALA A 61 3.33 9.36 -10.41
N ILE A 62 2.98 8.19 -10.94
CA ILE A 62 2.42 7.11 -10.14
C ILE A 62 3.50 6.66 -9.13
N PRO A 63 3.17 6.51 -7.83
CA PRO A 63 4.14 6.05 -6.84
C PRO A 63 4.67 4.65 -7.19
N SER A 64 5.99 4.46 -7.11
CA SER A 64 6.66 3.20 -7.52
C SER A 64 6.25 1.97 -6.73
N HIS A 65 5.74 2.14 -5.51
CA HIS A 65 5.27 1.06 -4.64
C HIS A 65 3.81 0.64 -4.96
N VAL A 66 3.14 1.30 -5.90
CA VAL A 66 1.75 0.99 -6.28
C VAL A 66 1.70 0.53 -7.74
N HIS A 67 1.06 -0.61 -7.98
CA HIS A 67 0.85 -1.11 -9.35
C HIS A 67 -0.16 -0.22 -10.11
N PRO A 68 0.12 0.19 -11.36
CA PRO A 68 -0.79 1.04 -12.14
C PRO A 68 -2.17 0.43 -12.37
N VAL A 69 -2.26 -0.90 -12.49
CA VAL A 69 -3.51 -1.64 -12.57
C VAL A 69 -3.59 -2.55 -11.35
N SER A 70 -4.61 -2.37 -10.51
CA SER A 70 -4.74 -3.11 -9.25
C SER A 70 -6.18 -3.10 -8.75
N THR A 71 -6.40 -3.51 -7.50
CA THR A 71 -7.66 -3.33 -6.77
C THR A 71 -7.41 -2.50 -5.52
N LEU A 72 -8.43 -1.80 -5.01
CA LEU A 72 -8.28 -0.98 -3.81
C LEU A 72 -7.88 -1.84 -2.60
N ARG A 73 -8.44 -3.05 -2.48
CA ARG A 73 -8.05 -4.01 -1.43
C ARG A 73 -6.59 -4.40 -1.53
N HIS A 74 -6.08 -4.73 -2.72
CA HIS A 74 -4.67 -5.08 -2.89
C HIS A 74 -3.76 -3.93 -2.46
N ILE A 75 -4.04 -2.71 -2.93
CA ILE A 75 -3.25 -1.52 -2.59
C ILE A 75 -3.20 -1.31 -1.07
N LEU A 76 -4.34 -1.34 -0.40
CA LEU A 76 -4.42 -1.17 1.06
C LEU A 76 -3.82 -2.35 1.84
N THR A 77 -3.75 -3.54 1.25
CA THR A 77 -3.22 -4.73 1.93
C THR A 77 -1.70 -4.81 1.82
N THR A 78 -1.11 -4.50 0.66
CA THR A 78 0.30 -4.82 0.40
C THR A 78 1.15 -3.65 -0.05
N CYS A 79 0.56 -2.57 -0.57
CA CYS A 79 1.33 -1.47 -1.17
C CYS A 79 1.52 -0.28 -0.22
N LEU A 80 0.59 -0.04 0.71
CA LEU A 80 0.58 1.15 1.57
C LEU A 80 0.82 0.81 3.04
N ASN A 81 1.56 1.68 3.72
CA ASN A 81 1.67 1.64 5.18
C ASN A 81 0.50 2.38 5.82
N ILE A 82 -0.58 1.68 6.16
CA ILE A 82 -1.78 2.29 6.75
C ILE A 82 -1.62 2.66 8.23
N ARG A 83 -0.50 2.28 8.86
CA ARG A 83 -0.19 2.55 10.28
C ARG A 83 0.69 3.78 10.46
N GLU A 84 1.23 4.34 9.38
CA GLU A 84 2.09 5.52 9.47
C GLU A 84 1.28 6.72 9.99
N PRO A 85 1.75 7.42 11.05
CA PRO A 85 1.07 8.60 11.53
C PRO A 85 0.95 9.66 10.42
N PRO A 86 -0.24 10.26 10.26
CA PRO A 86 -0.48 11.23 9.20
C PRO A 86 0.42 12.46 9.38
N ASN A 87 1.17 12.82 8.34
CA ASN A 87 2.02 14.01 8.39
C ASN A 87 1.18 15.31 8.31
N LYS A 88 1.79 16.45 8.62
CA LYS A 88 1.11 17.77 8.64
C LYS A 88 0.48 18.14 7.29
N ALA A 89 1.11 17.76 6.18
CA ALA A 89 0.60 18.05 4.84
C ALA A 89 -0.65 17.22 4.51
N PHE A 90 -0.69 15.97 4.94
CA PHE A 90 -1.86 15.12 4.80
C PHE A 90 -3.02 15.62 5.68
N ILE A 91 -2.75 15.98 6.94
CA ILE A 91 -3.77 16.58 7.82
C ILE A 91 -4.34 17.87 7.21
N ARG A 92 -3.48 18.73 6.64
CA ARG A 92 -3.93 19.94 5.93
C ARG A 92 -4.89 19.60 4.79
N ALA A 93 -4.58 18.59 3.98
CA ALA A 93 -5.43 18.18 2.85
C ALA A 93 -6.80 17.66 3.29
N LEU A 94 -6.88 17.02 4.48
CA LEU A 94 -8.15 16.53 5.02
C LEU A 94 -9.14 17.64 5.40
N ILE A 95 -8.66 18.87 5.65
CA ILE A 95 -9.51 20.02 6.00
C ILE A 95 -10.50 20.36 4.88
N GLU A 96 -10.13 20.15 3.62
CA GLU A 96 -11.01 20.42 2.46
C GLU A 96 -12.17 19.44 2.32
N HIS A 97 -12.16 18.36 3.13
CA HIS A 97 -13.14 17.26 3.09
C HIS A 97 -13.77 16.98 4.46
N THR A 98 -13.64 17.89 5.42
CA THR A 98 -14.20 17.80 6.78
C THR A 98 -15.04 19.03 7.07
#